data_AF-A0A537N7M9-F1
#
_entry.id   AF-A0A537N7M9-F1
#
_cell.length_a   1.000
_cell.length_b   1.000
_cell.length_c   1.000
_cell.angle_alpha   90.00
_cell.angle_beta   90.00
_cell.angle_gamma   90.00
#
_symmetry.space_group_name_H-M   'P 1'
#
loop_
_entity.id
_entity.type
_entity.pdbx_description
1 polymer ?
#
loop_
_entity_poly.entity_id
_entity_poly.type
_entity_poly.pdbx_seq_one_letter_code
_entity_poly.pdbx_strand_id
1 'polypeptide(L)'
;MAASAKLDPVTLEVLRNALPAVANEMAADLQRTSYNMMIYEVRDYCTALLNVKGELISQNVGGVSHFVADLGVLVTDGMARYGAAGFKSGDVVITNHQAVAGQHLNNVVIYMPYFFRGELLMFLMVRGRCRRHGSMAGRAAARSAQDL
;
A
#
# COMPACT_ATOMS: atom_id res chain seq x y z
N MET A 1 -6.72 27.95 10.37
CA MET A 1 -7.95 27.26 10.80
C MET A 1 -8.69 26.83 9.55
N ALA A 2 -8.67 25.54 9.22
CA ALA A 2 -9.37 25.03 8.04
C ALA A 2 -10.88 25.07 8.32
N ALA A 3 -11.64 25.67 7.41
CA ALA A 3 -13.09 25.75 7.51
C ALA A 3 -13.67 24.33 7.55
N SER A 4 -14.41 24.00 8.60
CA SER A 4 -15.28 22.82 8.63
C SER A 4 -16.42 23.07 7.65
N ALA A 5 -16.17 22.78 6.38
CA ALA A 5 -17.24 22.68 5.40
C ALA A 5 -18.08 21.46 5.82
N LYS A 6 -19.34 21.69 6.19
CA LYS A 6 -20.31 20.62 6.44
C LYS A 6 -20.34 19.74 5.19
N LEU A 7 -19.75 18.56 5.26
CA LEU A 7 -19.76 17.60 4.17
C LEU A 7 -21.23 17.22 3.91
N ASP A 8 -21.66 17.36 2.67
CA ASP A 8 -23.00 16.92 2.27
C ASP A 8 -23.16 15.41 2.55
N PRO A 9 -24.24 14.96 3.23
CA PRO A 9 -24.42 13.56 3.59
C PRO A 9 -24.41 12.60 2.38
N VAL A 10 -24.89 13.04 1.21
CA VAL A 10 -24.84 12.22 -0.01
C VAL A 10 -23.39 12.03 -0.45
N THR A 11 -22.62 13.11 -0.48
CA THR A 11 -21.19 13.07 -0.81
C THR A 11 -20.40 12.18 0.17
N LEU A 12 -20.71 12.26 1.47
CA LEU A 12 -20.09 11.39 2.47
C LEU A 12 -20.35 9.91 2.18
N GLU A 13 -21.60 9.55 1.87
CA GLU A 13 -21.96 8.17 1.60
C GLU A 13 -21.34 7.66 0.29
N VAL A 14 -21.24 8.51 -0.74
CA VAL A 14 -20.49 8.19 -1.97
C VAL A 14 -19.03 7.87 -1.64
N LEU A 15 -18.35 8.72 -0.87
CA LEU A 15 -16.95 8.48 -0.49
C LEU A 15 -16.78 7.22 0.36
N ARG A 16 -17.72 6.98 1.28
CA ARG A 16 -17.72 5.81 2.16
C ARG A 16 -17.80 4.49 1.40
N ASN A 17 -18.48 4.47 0.25
CA ASN A 17 -18.58 3.28 -0.61
C ASN A 17 -17.47 3.24 -1.67
N ALA A 18 -17.06 4.39 -2.21
CA ALA A 18 -16.06 4.47 -3.28
C ALA A 18 -14.66 4.05 -2.82
N LEU A 19 -14.22 4.47 -1.63
CA LEU A 19 -12.87 4.15 -1.16
C LEU A 19 -12.64 2.65 -0.93
N PRO A 20 -13.56 1.90 -0.26
CA PRO A 20 -13.47 0.45 -0.20
C PRO A 20 -13.63 -0.23 -1.57
N ALA A 21 -14.46 0.32 -2.47
CA ALA A 21 -14.59 -0.23 -3.82
C ALA A 21 -13.26 -0.22 -4.57
N VAL A 22 -12.50 0.89 -4.51
CA VAL A 22 -11.16 0.98 -5.11
C VAL A 22 -10.21 -0.08 -4.53
N ALA A 23 -10.17 -0.23 -3.20
CA ALA A 23 -9.34 -1.26 -2.59
C ALA A 23 -9.78 -2.69 -2.99
N ASN A 24 -11.09 -2.94 -3.12
CA ASN A 24 -11.60 -4.22 -3.59
C ASN A 24 -11.28 -4.51 -5.06
N GLU A 25 -11.28 -3.49 -5.92
CA GLU A 25 -10.87 -3.62 -7.33
C GLU A 25 -9.38 -3.96 -7.42
N MET A 26 -8.52 -3.28 -6.66
CA MET A 26 -7.09 -3.61 -6.56
C MET A 26 -6.88 -5.08 -6.14
N ALA A 27 -7.65 -5.55 -5.15
CA ALA A 27 -7.61 -6.93 -4.70
C ALA A 27 -8.06 -7.91 -5.80
N ALA A 28 -9.16 -7.60 -6.50
CA ALA A 28 -9.68 -8.44 -7.57
C ALA A 28 -8.69 -8.56 -8.74
N ASP A 29 -8.04 -7.46 -9.11
CA ASP A 29 -7.04 -7.45 -10.19
C ASP A 29 -5.79 -8.23 -9.78
N LEU A 30 -5.30 -8.04 -8.56
CA LEU A 30 -4.19 -8.82 -8.01
C LEU A 30 -4.51 -10.31 -8.01
N GLN A 31 -5.73 -10.68 -7.58
CA GLN A 31 -6.14 -12.07 -7.51
C GLN A 31 -6.23 -12.73 -8.89
N ARG A 32 -6.76 -12.02 -9.89
CA ARG A 32 -6.92 -12.53 -11.27
C ARG A 32 -5.62 -12.65 -12.04
N THR A 33 -4.65 -11.80 -11.75
CA THR A 33 -3.37 -11.73 -12.48
C THR A 33 -2.25 -12.52 -11.80
N SER A 34 -2.45 -12.95 -10.56
CA SER A 34 -1.42 -13.66 -9.80
C SER A 34 -1.34 -15.14 -10.17
N TYR A 35 -0.12 -15.60 -10.44
CA TYR A 35 0.22 -17.03 -10.55
C TYR A 35 0.56 -17.68 -9.19
N ASN A 36 0.46 -16.94 -8.09
CA ASN A 36 0.79 -17.44 -6.75
C ASN A 36 -0.47 -17.95 -6.03
N MET A 37 -0.50 -19.24 -5.73
CA MET A 37 -1.58 -19.90 -4.98
C MET A 37 -1.92 -19.21 -3.66
N MET A 38 -0.92 -18.63 -2.98
CA MET A 38 -1.17 -17.87 -1.75
C MET A 38 -2.07 -16.65 -1.99
N ILE A 39 -2.03 -16.08 -3.19
CA ILE A 39 -2.81 -14.90 -3.57
C ILE A 39 -4.13 -15.31 -4.22
N TYR A 40 -4.12 -16.14 -5.27
CA TYR A 40 -5.34 -16.43 -6.03
C TYR A 40 -6.31 -17.37 -5.30
N GLU A 41 -5.81 -18.29 -4.47
CA GLU A 41 -6.61 -19.33 -3.80
C GLU A 41 -6.73 -19.06 -2.30
N VAL A 42 -5.59 -18.94 -1.59
CA VAL A 42 -5.57 -18.75 -0.12
C VAL A 42 -5.96 -17.33 0.29
N ARG A 43 -5.78 -16.35 -0.61
CA ARG A 43 -6.02 -14.91 -0.37
C ARG A 43 -5.23 -14.34 0.81
N ASP A 44 -4.00 -14.81 0.97
CA ASP A 44 -3.03 -14.34 1.96
C ASP A 44 -2.36 -13.04 1.48
N TYR A 45 -3.17 -11.99 1.38
CA TYR A 45 -2.76 -10.65 1.00
C TYR A 45 -3.73 -9.59 1.57
N CYS A 46 -3.33 -8.33 1.48
CA CYS A 46 -4.21 -7.18 1.62
C CYS A 46 -3.83 -6.10 0.62
N THR A 47 -4.78 -5.24 0.33
CA THR A 47 -4.62 -4.03 -0.47
C THR A 47 -5.26 -2.88 0.31
N ALA A 48 -4.63 -1.72 0.28
CA ALA A 48 -5.04 -0.63 1.14
C ALA A 48 -4.67 0.75 0.59
N LEU A 49 -5.38 1.73 1.10
CA LEU A 49 -5.21 3.15 0.85
C LEU A 49 -4.78 3.78 2.17
N LEU A 50 -3.60 4.42 2.20
CA LEU A 50 -3.07 5.06 3.40
C LEU A 50 -2.76 6.53 3.11
N ASN A 51 -3.01 7.41 4.08
CA ASN A 51 -2.58 8.79 3.93
C ASN A 51 -1.08 8.95 4.15
N VAL A 52 -0.55 10.15 3.90
CA VAL A 52 0.88 10.47 4.07
C VAL A 52 1.41 10.34 5.50
N LYS A 53 0.53 10.23 6.49
CA LYS A 53 0.89 10.02 7.91
C LYS A 53 0.91 8.53 8.28
N GLY A 54 0.57 7.64 7.37
CA GLY A 54 0.46 6.20 7.63
C GLY A 54 -0.87 5.79 8.28
N GLU A 55 -1.89 6.67 8.28
CA GLU A 55 -3.23 6.31 8.76
C GLU A 55 -3.99 5.59 7.66
N LEU A 56 -4.63 4.48 8.01
CA LEU A 56 -5.43 3.67 7.09
C LEU A 56 -6.72 4.41 6.70
N ILE A 57 -6.89 4.69 5.41
CA ILE A 57 -8.10 5.28 4.84
C ILE A 57 -9.10 4.17 4.49
N SER A 58 -8.63 3.12 3.81
CA SER A 58 -9.46 2.00 3.38
C SER A 58 -8.62 0.76 3.09
N GLN A 59 -9.28 -0.38 3.06
CA GLN A 59 -8.69 -1.68 2.76
C GLN A 59 -9.70 -2.56 2.02
N ASN A 60 -9.22 -3.61 1.36
CA ASN A 60 -10.12 -4.59 0.76
C ASN A 60 -10.84 -5.43 1.81
N VAL A 61 -12.03 -5.90 1.44
CA VAL A 61 -12.80 -6.87 2.20
C VAL A 61 -12.05 -8.20 2.24
N GLY A 62 -11.94 -8.78 3.43
CA GLY A 62 -11.24 -10.06 3.64
C GLY A 62 -9.72 -9.97 3.59
N GLY A 63 -9.13 -8.77 3.61
CA GLY A 63 -7.69 -8.60 3.77
C GLY A 63 -7.20 -9.19 5.09
N VAL A 64 -6.04 -9.85 5.07
CA VAL A 64 -5.44 -10.46 6.26
C VAL A 64 -5.14 -9.38 7.30
N SER A 65 -5.83 -9.42 8.44
CA SER A 65 -5.78 -8.36 9.46
C SER A 65 -4.36 -8.09 9.97
N HIS A 66 -3.53 -9.13 10.01
CA HIS A 66 -2.14 -9.01 10.43
C HIS A 66 -1.25 -8.24 9.45
N PHE A 67 -1.60 -8.22 8.17
CA PHE A 67 -0.90 -7.42 7.16
C PHE A 67 -1.35 -5.97 7.15
N VAL A 68 -2.53 -5.68 7.66
CA VAL A 68 -3.08 -4.33 7.75
C VAL A 68 -2.45 -3.57 8.92
N ALA A 69 -2.20 -4.27 10.03
CA ALA A 69 -1.76 -3.69 11.29
C ALA A 69 -0.45 -2.89 11.21
N ASP A 70 0.44 -3.21 10.27
CA ASP A 70 1.77 -2.62 10.13
C ASP A 70 1.95 -1.80 8.83
N LEU A 71 0.91 -1.63 8.00
CA LEU A 71 0.98 -0.79 6.78
C LEU A 71 1.36 0.66 7.09
N GLY A 72 0.87 1.19 8.21
CA GLY A 72 1.20 2.55 8.62
C GLY A 72 2.69 2.75 8.89
N VAL A 73 3.35 1.74 9.46
CA VAL A 73 4.80 1.76 9.76
C VAL A 73 5.62 1.83 8.48
N LEU A 74 5.18 1.17 7.41
CA LEU A 74 5.83 1.20 6.11
C LEU A 74 5.78 2.60 5.47
N VAL A 75 4.64 3.29 5.62
CA VAL A 75 4.50 4.67 5.14
C VAL A 75 5.35 5.62 5.97
N THR A 76 5.33 5.52 7.30
CA THR A 76 6.14 6.40 8.15
C THR A 76 7.64 6.20 7.95
N ASP A 77 8.09 4.96 7.77
CA ASP A 77 9.49 4.65 7.41
C ASP A 77 9.86 5.23 6.03
N GLY A 78 9.03 5.03 5.00
CA GLY A 78 9.24 5.60 3.68
C GLY A 78 9.31 7.14 3.71
N MET A 79 8.40 7.77 4.45
CA MET A 79 8.39 9.22 4.65
C MET A 79 9.61 9.72 5.43
N ALA A 80 10.10 8.97 6.41
CA ALA A 80 11.32 9.31 7.15
C ALA A 80 12.58 9.18 6.28
N ARG A 81 12.66 8.17 5.41
CA ARG A 81 13.82 7.91 4.54
C ARG A 81 13.91 8.87 3.36
N TYR A 82 12.79 9.10 2.68
CA TYR A 82 12.76 9.82 1.41
C TYR A 82 12.22 11.25 1.54
N GLY A 83 11.42 11.53 2.58
CA GLY A 83 10.66 12.77 2.69
C GLY A 83 9.58 12.89 1.62
N ALA A 84 8.68 13.87 1.79
CA ALA A 84 7.61 14.10 0.81
C ALA A 84 8.14 14.45 -0.60
N ALA A 85 9.28 15.16 -0.67
CA ALA A 85 9.92 15.54 -1.93
C ALA A 85 10.71 14.40 -2.59
N GLY A 86 10.94 13.29 -1.88
CA GLY A 86 11.64 12.12 -2.42
C GLY A 86 10.76 11.23 -3.30
N PHE A 87 9.44 11.37 -3.22
CA PHE A 87 8.48 10.65 -4.04
C PHE A 87 8.10 11.45 -5.28
N LYS A 88 7.94 10.77 -6.41
CA LYS A 88 7.45 11.33 -7.67
C LYS A 88 6.29 10.50 -8.20
N SER A 89 5.44 11.14 -8.99
CA SER A 89 4.33 10.45 -9.66
C SER A 89 4.88 9.36 -10.58
N GLY A 90 4.34 8.14 -10.45
CA GLY A 90 4.79 6.97 -11.19
C GLY A 90 5.86 6.13 -10.48
N ASP A 91 6.37 6.59 -9.33
CA ASP A 91 7.30 5.77 -8.53
C ASP A 91 6.59 4.53 -7.96
N VAL A 92 7.37 3.46 -7.80
CA VAL A 92 6.93 2.24 -7.14
C VAL A 92 7.98 1.83 -6.13
N VAL A 93 7.58 1.72 -4.86
CA VAL A 93 8.44 1.22 -3.79
C VAL A 93 8.11 -0.23 -3.53
N ILE A 94 9.16 -1.05 -3.45
CA ILE A 94 9.06 -2.47 -3.12
C ILE A 94 9.95 -2.72 -1.90
N THR A 95 9.40 -3.34 -0.87
CA THR A 95 10.17 -3.66 0.34
C THR A 95 9.68 -4.96 0.98
N ASN A 96 10.63 -5.67 1.57
CA ASN A 96 10.42 -6.79 2.47
C ASN A 96 11.22 -6.60 3.77
N HIS A 97 11.58 -5.35 4.09
CA HIS A 97 12.50 -5.04 5.17
C HIS A 97 11.91 -5.45 6.52
N GLN A 98 12.55 -6.42 7.17
CA GLN A 98 12.04 -7.06 8.40
C GLN A 98 11.73 -6.09 9.54
N ALA A 99 12.44 -4.96 9.64
CA ALA A 99 12.22 -4.00 10.72
C ALA A 99 10.89 -3.25 10.60
N VAL A 100 10.31 -3.16 9.40
CA VAL A 100 9.10 -2.35 9.12
C VAL A 100 7.97 -3.14 8.47
N ALA A 101 8.28 -4.11 7.60
CA ALA A 101 7.32 -5.04 7.03
C ALA A 101 7.07 -6.26 7.93
N GLY A 102 7.97 -6.53 8.89
CA GLY A 102 7.82 -7.56 9.92
C GLY A 102 7.68 -9.01 9.41
N GLN A 103 7.33 -9.87 10.38
CA GLN A 103 6.83 -11.24 10.22
C GLN A 103 7.79 -12.26 9.60
N HIS A 104 7.91 -12.23 8.28
CA HIS A 104 8.63 -13.24 7.52
C HIS A 104 9.15 -12.58 6.26
N LEU A 105 10.35 -12.98 5.84
CA LEU A 105 11.00 -12.55 4.59
C LEU A 105 10.11 -12.74 3.34
N ASN A 106 9.06 -13.56 3.46
CA ASN A 106 8.20 -13.89 2.35
C ASN A 106 7.10 -12.85 2.11
N ASN A 107 6.94 -11.90 3.02
CA ASN A 107 5.95 -10.85 2.90
C ASN A 107 6.57 -9.68 2.15
N VAL A 108 6.06 -9.43 0.95
CA VAL A 108 6.48 -8.31 0.12
C VAL A 108 5.39 -7.26 0.15
N VAL A 109 5.81 -6.02 0.29
CA VAL A 109 4.96 -4.84 0.21
C VAL A 109 5.38 -4.05 -1.02
N ILE A 110 4.40 -3.72 -1.84
CA ILE A 110 4.54 -2.83 -2.98
C ILE A 110 3.62 -1.65 -2.72
N TYR A 111 4.14 -0.43 -2.82
CA TYR A 111 3.32 0.76 -2.70
C TYR A 111 3.75 1.86 -3.64
N MET A 112 2.77 2.66 -4.06
CA MET A 112 2.96 3.77 -4.98
C MET A 112 2.36 5.05 -4.39
N PRO A 113 3.06 6.19 -4.51
CA PRO A 113 2.55 7.49 -4.13
C PRO A 113 1.50 7.97 -5.14
N TYR A 114 0.38 8.47 -4.64
CA TYR A 114 -0.66 9.13 -5.44
C TYR A 114 -0.62 10.64 -5.22
N PHE A 115 -0.52 11.37 -6.33
CA PHE A 115 -0.46 12.83 -6.33
C PHE A 115 -1.77 13.42 -6.85
N PHE A 116 -2.28 14.44 -6.16
CA PHE A 116 -3.40 15.24 -6.63
C PHE A 116 -2.97 16.70 -6.70
N ARG A 117 -3.11 17.33 -7.87
CA ARG A 117 -2.69 18.74 -8.10
C ARG A 117 -1.25 19.06 -7.69
N GLY A 118 -0.34 18.09 -7.86
CA GLY A 118 1.08 18.25 -7.54
C GLY A 118 1.45 17.96 -6.08
N GLU A 119 0.47 17.65 -5.22
CA GLU A 119 0.71 17.31 -3.82
C GLU A 119 0.56 15.80 -3.58
N LEU A 120 1.48 15.23 -2.80
CA LEU A 120 1.41 13.84 -2.36
C LEU A 120 0.23 13.70 -1.39
N LEU A 121 -0.80 12.96 -1.80
CA LEU A 121 -2.06 12.85 -1.04
C LEU A 121 -2.11 11.57 -0.21
N MET A 122 -1.69 10.45 -0.80
CA MET A 122 -1.85 9.12 -0.22
C MET A 122 -0.96 8.10 -0.91
N PHE A 123 -0.93 6.89 -0.38
CA PHE A 123 -0.26 5.72 -0.94
C PHE A 123 -1.27 4.62 -1.24
N LEU A 124 -1.12 4.00 -2.42
CA LEU A 124 -1.80 2.76 -2.80
C LEU A 124 -0.86 1.62 -2.47
N MET A 125 -1.32 0.65 -1.69
CA MET A 125 -0.48 -0.44 -1.17
C MET A 125 -1.06 -1.81 -1.51
N VAL A 126 -0.17 -2.74 -1.83
CA VAL A 126 -0.43 -4.17 -1.90
C VAL A 126 0.60 -4.88 -1.03
N ARG A 127 0.14 -5.76 -0.16
CA ARG A 127 0.99 -6.62 0.66
C ARG A 127 0.53 -8.05 0.53
N GLY A 128 1.46 -8.96 0.26
CA GLY A 128 1.11 -10.37 0.13
C GLY A 128 2.29 -11.29 0.38
N ARG A 129 1.96 -12.56 0.65
CA ARG A 129 2.98 -13.60 0.80
C ARG A 129 3.44 -14.12 -0.56
N CYS A 130 4.72 -13.95 -0.86
CA CYS A 130 5.37 -14.52 -2.04
C CYS A 130 6.05 -15.87 -1.69
N ARG A 131 5.77 -16.91 -2.48
CA ARG A 131 6.13 -18.32 -2.18
C ARG A 131 7.62 -18.63 -2.31
N ARG A 132 8.36 -17.89 -3.15
CA ARG A 132 9.80 -18.11 -3.37
C ARG A 132 10.50 -16.79 -3.68
N HIS A 133 11.40 -16.38 -2.80
CA HIS A 133 12.36 -15.32 -3.08
C HIS A 133 13.60 -15.99 -3.69
N GLY A 134 13.80 -15.89 -5.00
CA GLY A 134 15.17 -15.65 -5.45
C GLY A 134 15.55 -14.29 -4.84
N SER A 135 16.70 -14.17 -4.19
CA SER A 135 17.14 -12.91 -3.57
C SER A 135 16.79 -11.74 -4.50
N MET A 136 15.86 -10.87 -4.10
CA MET A 136 15.43 -9.71 -4.92
C MET A 136 16.51 -8.61 -4.91
N ALA A 137 17.75 -8.99 -5.20
CA ALA A 137 18.82 -8.12 -5.63
C ALA A 137 18.87 -8.23 -7.17
N GLY A 138 18.03 -7.45 -7.88
CA GLY A 138 17.97 -7.59 -9.33
C GLY A 138 17.03 -6.65 -10.08
N ARG A 139 17.49 -5.41 -10.28
CA ARG A 139 17.18 -4.46 -11.37
C ARG A 139 15.70 -4.25 -11.77
N ALA A 140 15.04 -3.38 -11.02
CA ALA A 140 14.23 -2.31 -11.60
C ALA A 140 14.82 -0.98 -11.08
N ALA A 141 14.63 0.14 -11.76
CA ALA A 141 15.17 1.44 -11.35
C ALA A 141 14.46 2.03 -10.11
N ALA A 142 14.27 1.22 -9.07
CA ALA A 142 13.76 1.57 -7.76
C ALA A 142 14.88 1.30 -6.75
N ARG A 143 15.29 2.32 -6.01
CA ARG A 143 16.34 2.21 -4.97
C ARG A 143 15.95 1.09 -4.02
N SER A 144 16.78 0.06 -3.90
CA SER A 144 16.51 -1.05 -3.02
C SER A 144 16.79 -0.63 -1.57
N ALA A 145 15.96 -1.08 -0.63
CA ALA A 145 16.16 -0.79 0.80
C ALA A 145 17.37 -1.52 1.42
N GLN A 146 18.16 -2.23 0.62
CA GLN A 146 19.43 -2.86 0.99
C GLN A 146 20.65 -2.02 0.56
N ASP A 147 20.44 -0.95 -0.22
CA ASP A 147 21.50 -0.02 -0.65
C ASP A 147 21.69 1.16 0.33
N LEU A 148 21.22 1.03 1.58
CA LEU A 148 21.40 1.98 2.69
C LEU A 148 21.78 1.28 3.99
#